data_AF-A0A7D5CFF6-F1
#
_entry.id   AF-A0A7D5CFF6-F1
#
_cell.length_a   1.000
_cell.length_b   1.000
_cell.length_c   1.000
_cell.angle_alpha   90.00
_cell.angle_beta   90.00
_cell.angle_gamma   90.00
#
_symmetry.space_group_name_H-M   'P 1'
#
loop_
_entity.id
_entity.type
_entity.pdbx_description
1 polymer ?
#
loop_
_entity_poly.entity_id
_entity_poly.type
_entity_poly.pdbx_seq_one_letter_code
_entity_poly.pdbx_strand_id
1 'polypeptide(L)'
;MSVGTGAFSSMEAERGVEVNVVEDDEAFVGYETPKENKNGNVPVSDGDRLTLVTVRNRFSSNHAIGLVGFEIDDDGKDIIEDVSIDVEPPDKSEKDPSSIEDLGNEYDVQSPEKTFKPPGKAQITADIDGISSGQTVDIEVTITVKGTGVAARLFGDTRMFTLEGTGPARIDSLTFNGARNANTDGASGTYTLDFWLVNKNDSDDYITQEREWNGTGNVNSGNGQGNSEINNYRLLAVRFHETNQAFYRPNCGINETDLPWNVGTVVEADGNGNSACNPN
;
A
#
# COMPACT_ATOMS: atom_id res chain seq x y z
N MET A 1 47.22 56.42 -26.36
CA MET A 1 47.55 55.77 -25.06
C MET A 1 46.59 56.37 -24.03
N SER A 2 45.74 55.68 -23.28
CA SER A 2 45.78 54.31 -22.79
C SER A 2 44.34 53.82 -22.46
N VAL A 3 44.14 52.52 -22.65
CA VAL A 3 43.13 51.59 -22.09
C VAL A 3 42.76 51.90 -20.62
N GLY A 4 41.61 51.59 -20.04
CA GLY A 4 40.53 50.63 -20.31
C GLY A 4 40.08 50.02 -18.97
N THR A 5 38.78 49.80 -18.76
CA THR A 5 38.09 48.73 -17.98
C THR A 5 36.71 49.20 -17.55
N GLY A 6 35.72 49.00 -18.44
CA GLY A 6 34.33 48.88 -18.02
C GLY A 6 34.17 47.53 -17.34
N ALA A 7 33.92 47.54 -16.04
CA ALA A 7 33.53 46.35 -15.30
C ALA A 7 32.01 46.17 -15.46
N PHE A 8 31.61 45.30 -16.37
CA PHE A 8 30.28 44.71 -16.32
C PHE A 8 30.28 43.77 -15.12
N SER A 9 29.62 44.15 -14.03
CA SER A 9 29.28 43.20 -12.97
C SER A 9 28.09 42.41 -13.47
N SER A 10 28.35 41.20 -13.97
CA SER A 10 27.30 40.22 -14.23
C SER A 10 26.70 39.82 -12.88
N MET A 11 25.51 40.32 -12.57
CA MET A 11 24.64 39.65 -11.60
C MET A 11 24.13 38.38 -12.28
N GLU A 12 24.60 37.22 -11.83
CA GLU A 12 23.86 35.97 -11.99
C GLU A 12 22.58 36.12 -11.15
N ALA A 13 21.52 36.59 -11.80
CA ALA A 13 20.18 36.42 -11.25
C ALA A 13 19.86 34.94 -11.39
N GLU A 14 19.95 34.18 -10.30
CA GLU A 14 19.28 32.89 -10.16
C GLU A 14 17.79 33.11 -10.44
N ARG A 15 17.39 32.96 -11.70
CA ARG A 15 15.99 32.91 -12.08
C ARG A 15 15.51 31.51 -11.73
N GLY A 16 15.22 31.28 -10.45
CA GLY A 16 14.33 30.20 -10.05
C GLY A 16 12.97 30.49 -10.66
N VAL A 17 12.71 29.93 -11.85
CA VAL A 17 11.38 29.95 -12.44
C VAL A 17 10.58 28.89 -11.70
N GLU A 18 9.76 29.35 -10.77
CA GLU A 18 8.73 28.53 -10.13
C GLU A 18 7.58 28.38 -11.15
N VAL A 19 7.49 27.21 -11.77
CA VAL A 19 6.41 26.89 -12.72
C VAL A 19 5.28 26.28 -11.91
N ASN A 20 4.25 27.07 -11.63
CA ASN A 20 2.97 26.55 -11.18
C ASN A 20 2.33 25.79 -12.33
N VAL A 21 2.16 24.48 -12.17
CA VAL A 21 1.46 23.64 -13.13
C VAL A 21 -0.04 23.79 -12.87
N VAL A 22 -0.72 24.49 -13.76
CA VAL A 22 -2.19 24.47 -13.81
C VAL A 22 -2.61 23.16 -14.48
N GLU A 23 -3.70 22.54 -14.03
CA GLU A 23 -4.34 21.45 -14.76
C GLU A 23 -4.70 21.92 -16.17
N ASP A 24 -3.89 21.52 -17.15
CA ASP A 24 -4.09 21.79 -18.56
C ASP A 24 -4.03 20.46 -19.31
N ASP A 25 -5.11 20.12 -20.00
CA ASP A 25 -5.18 18.92 -20.84
C ASP A 25 -4.12 18.93 -21.95
N GLU A 26 -3.60 20.11 -22.32
CA GLU A 26 -2.53 20.31 -23.31
C GLU A 26 -1.10 20.27 -22.72
N ALA A 27 -0.93 20.00 -21.42
CA ALA A 27 0.38 19.90 -20.80
C ALA A 27 1.26 18.81 -21.45
N PHE A 28 2.52 19.16 -21.75
CA PHE A 28 3.50 18.22 -22.34
C PHE A 28 3.84 17.04 -21.43
N VAL A 29 3.59 17.19 -20.12
CA VAL A 29 3.66 16.11 -19.14
C VAL A 29 2.32 16.06 -18.43
N GLY A 30 1.61 14.94 -18.58
CA GLY A 30 0.32 14.72 -17.94
C GLY A 30 0.47 14.03 -16.60
N TYR A 31 -0.42 14.35 -15.66
CA TYR A 31 -0.53 13.72 -14.35
C TYR A 31 -1.94 13.18 -14.15
N GLU A 32 -2.04 11.99 -13.56
CA GLU A 32 -3.31 11.38 -13.19
C GLU A 32 -3.18 10.84 -11.76
N THR A 33 -4.05 11.28 -10.87
CA THR A 33 -4.25 10.73 -9.52
C THR A 33 -5.21 9.53 -9.58
N PRO A 34 -5.22 8.67 -8.54
CA PRO A 34 -6.15 7.56 -8.45
C PRO A 34 -7.61 8.04 -8.45
N LYS A 35 -8.48 7.14 -8.90
CA LYS A 35 -9.88 7.48 -9.16
C LYS A 35 -10.66 7.67 -7.87
N GLU A 36 -11.24 8.86 -7.72
CA GLU A 36 -12.14 9.19 -6.62
C GLU A 36 -13.52 8.52 -6.74
N ASN A 37 -14.14 8.30 -5.58
CA ASN A 37 -15.53 7.91 -5.42
C ASN A 37 -16.46 9.15 -5.53
N LYS A 38 -17.77 8.96 -5.32
CA LYS A 38 -18.75 10.05 -5.43
C LYS A 38 -18.59 11.16 -4.39
N ASN A 39 -17.83 10.90 -3.33
CA ASN A 39 -17.57 11.82 -2.23
C ASN A 39 -16.26 12.62 -2.44
N GLY A 40 -15.52 12.36 -3.51
CA GLY A 40 -14.22 12.98 -3.77
C GLY A 40 -13.04 12.29 -3.08
N ASN A 41 -13.23 11.09 -2.53
CA ASN A 41 -12.17 10.33 -1.86
C ASN A 41 -11.78 9.10 -2.67
N VAL A 42 -10.53 8.66 -2.56
CA VAL A 42 -10.02 7.45 -3.19
C VAL A 42 -10.28 6.27 -2.24
N PRO A 43 -11.19 5.35 -2.59
CA PRO A 43 -11.52 4.23 -1.71
C PRO A 43 -10.37 3.21 -1.72
N VAL A 44 -9.87 2.85 -0.54
CA VAL A 44 -8.82 1.85 -0.35
C VAL A 44 -9.17 0.90 0.78
N SER A 45 -8.61 -0.29 0.75
CA SER A 45 -8.57 -1.22 1.89
C SER A 45 -7.13 -1.39 2.34
N ASP A 46 -6.98 -1.80 3.59
CA ASP A 46 -5.69 -2.20 4.13
C ASP A 46 -5.12 -3.40 3.33
N GLY A 47 -3.85 -3.31 2.93
CA GLY A 47 -3.16 -4.26 2.06
C GLY A 47 -3.34 -4.01 0.55
N ASP A 48 -4.09 -3.00 0.14
CA ASP A 48 -4.22 -2.65 -1.28
C ASP A 48 -2.92 -2.07 -1.84
N ARG A 49 -2.54 -2.47 -3.06
CA ARG A 49 -1.50 -1.78 -3.83
C ARG A 49 -2.11 -0.71 -4.72
N LEU A 50 -1.84 0.55 -4.41
CA LEU A 50 -2.41 1.72 -5.08
C LEU A 50 -1.40 2.38 -6.01
N THR A 51 -1.86 2.86 -7.17
CA THR A 51 -1.09 3.82 -7.99
C THR A 51 -1.38 5.24 -7.48
N LEU A 52 -0.40 5.86 -6.83
CA LEU A 52 -0.53 7.20 -6.25
C LEU A 52 -0.54 8.28 -7.33
N VAL A 53 0.35 8.16 -8.33
CA VAL A 53 0.39 9.07 -9.48
C VAL A 53 0.84 8.33 -10.73
N THR A 54 0.18 8.61 -11.85
CA THR A 54 0.67 8.26 -13.20
C THR A 54 1.20 9.50 -13.90
N VAL A 55 2.46 9.46 -14.32
CA VAL A 55 3.13 10.51 -15.10
C VAL A 55 3.20 10.08 -16.57
N ARG A 56 2.59 10.87 -17.46
CA ARG A 56 2.55 10.57 -18.90
C ARG A 56 3.43 11.53 -19.69
N ASN A 57 4.28 10.98 -20.56
CA ASN A 57 5.02 11.76 -21.53
C ASN A 57 4.11 12.04 -22.73
N ARG A 58 3.67 13.31 -22.90
CA ARG A 58 2.80 13.75 -24.00
C ARG A 58 3.57 14.56 -25.06
N PHE A 59 4.90 14.54 -25.06
CA PHE A 59 5.68 15.21 -26.11
C PHE A 59 5.37 14.62 -27.50
N SER A 60 5.19 15.48 -28.48
CA SER A 60 4.91 15.11 -29.88
C SER A 60 6.13 14.56 -30.65
N SER A 61 7.30 14.61 -30.03
CA SER A 61 8.61 14.21 -30.56
C SER A 61 9.24 13.17 -29.64
N ASN A 62 10.22 12.40 -30.12
CA ASN A 62 10.82 11.26 -29.41
C ASN A 62 11.72 11.65 -28.21
N HIS A 63 11.41 12.75 -27.52
CA HIS A 63 12.11 13.23 -26.35
C HIS A 63 11.73 12.38 -25.14
N ALA A 64 12.72 11.69 -24.59
CA ALA A 64 12.54 10.97 -23.33
C ALA A 64 12.50 11.96 -22.16
N ILE A 65 11.66 11.66 -21.17
CA ILE A 65 11.72 12.28 -19.85
C ILE A 65 12.06 11.19 -18.82
N GLY A 66 12.75 11.58 -17.77
CA GLY A 66 13.12 10.77 -16.63
C GLY A 66 12.34 11.21 -15.40
N LEU A 67 11.80 10.23 -14.68
CA LEU A 67 11.45 10.41 -13.28
C LEU A 67 12.74 10.35 -12.48
N VAL A 68 13.12 11.46 -11.86
CA VAL A 68 14.39 11.61 -11.14
C VAL A 68 14.17 11.93 -9.68
N GLY A 69 12.95 11.83 -9.16
CA GLY A 69 12.67 11.98 -7.73
C GLY A 69 11.20 12.07 -7.41
N PHE A 70 10.84 11.65 -6.20
CA PHE A 70 9.52 11.82 -5.63
C PHE A 70 9.60 11.92 -4.10
N GLU A 71 8.64 12.60 -3.52
CA GLU A 71 8.40 12.74 -2.08
C GLU A 71 6.90 12.46 -1.85
N ILE A 72 6.55 11.76 -0.77
CA ILE A 72 5.17 11.45 -0.40
C ILE A 72 5.00 11.89 1.05
N ASP A 73 3.93 12.65 1.31
CA ASP A 73 3.47 13.01 2.65
C ASP A 73 2.07 12.42 2.86
N ASP A 74 1.87 11.73 3.98
CA ASP A 74 0.62 11.08 4.37
C ASP A 74 0.03 11.66 5.66
N ASP A 75 0.29 12.95 5.93
CA ASP A 75 -0.11 13.67 7.16
C ASP A 75 0.46 13.03 8.44
N GLY A 76 1.65 12.40 8.30
CA GLY A 76 2.34 11.69 9.38
C GLY A 76 1.56 10.50 9.92
N LYS A 77 0.77 9.84 9.07
CA LYS A 77 0.00 8.65 9.42
C LYS A 77 0.77 7.35 9.20
N ASP A 78 1.89 7.40 8.47
CA ASP A 78 2.72 6.25 8.13
C ASP A 78 1.90 5.11 7.49
N ILE A 79 0.99 5.45 6.57
CA ILE A 79 0.10 4.48 5.89
C ILE A 79 0.58 4.05 4.50
N ILE A 80 1.67 4.65 4.01
CA ILE A 80 2.25 4.37 2.70
C ILE A 80 3.51 3.52 2.88
N GLU A 81 3.48 2.28 2.38
CA GLU A 81 4.60 1.33 2.43
C GLU A 81 5.03 0.86 1.02
N ASP A 82 6.19 0.19 0.93
CA ASP A 82 6.75 -0.42 -0.29
C ASP A 82 6.60 0.41 -1.58
N VAL A 83 7.05 1.67 -1.53
CA VAL A 83 6.94 2.56 -2.68
C VAL A 83 7.84 2.08 -3.82
N SER A 84 7.25 1.94 -5.01
CA SER A 84 7.94 1.49 -6.21
C SER A 84 7.56 2.32 -7.42
N ILE A 85 8.41 2.29 -8.45
CA ILE A 85 8.13 2.95 -9.73
C ILE A 85 8.10 1.93 -10.84
N ASP A 86 7.02 1.93 -11.59
CA ASP A 86 6.84 1.12 -12.79
C ASP A 86 6.87 2.03 -14.02
N VAL A 87 7.70 1.68 -15.00
CA VAL A 87 7.70 2.35 -16.30
C VAL A 87 7.08 1.42 -17.32
N GLU A 88 5.98 1.86 -17.91
CA GLU A 88 5.33 1.15 -18.99
C GLU A 88 5.83 1.75 -20.33
N PRO A 89 6.68 1.03 -21.08
CA PRO A 89 7.06 1.46 -22.41
C PRO A 89 5.84 1.38 -23.34
N PRO A 90 5.77 2.20 -24.40
CA PRO A 90 4.74 2.03 -25.42
C PRO A 90 4.86 0.64 -26.06
N ASP A 91 3.70 0.01 -26.29
CA ASP A 91 3.54 -1.38 -26.75
C ASP A 91 4.67 -1.91 -27.65
N LYS A 92 5.35 -2.96 -27.17
CA LYS A 92 6.28 -3.86 -27.87
C LYS A 92 7.18 -3.23 -28.94
N SER A 93 8.15 -2.44 -28.50
CA SER A 93 9.57 -2.60 -28.89
C SER A 93 10.36 -1.43 -28.32
N GLU A 94 11.35 -1.68 -27.47
CA GLU A 94 12.76 -1.39 -27.76
C GLU A 94 13.59 -1.37 -26.47
N LYS A 95 14.87 -1.60 -26.70
CA LYS A 95 15.96 -1.78 -25.75
C LYS A 95 16.14 -0.56 -24.85
N ASP A 96 16.70 -0.86 -23.68
CA ASP A 96 17.52 -0.03 -22.78
C ASP A 96 17.35 1.49 -22.90
N PRO A 97 16.99 2.18 -21.80
CA PRO A 97 16.89 3.63 -21.79
C PRO A 97 18.22 4.26 -22.21
N SER A 98 18.17 5.10 -23.25
CA SER A 98 19.26 6.02 -23.58
C SER A 98 19.58 6.87 -22.37
N SER A 99 20.80 6.75 -21.84
CA SER A 99 21.31 7.55 -20.74
C SER A 99 21.16 9.04 -21.04
N ILE A 100 20.55 9.77 -20.12
CA ILE A 100 20.62 11.23 -20.11
C ILE A 100 22.00 11.58 -19.56
N GLU A 101 22.97 11.80 -20.44
CA GLU A 101 24.28 12.31 -20.00
C GLU A 101 24.09 13.75 -19.47
N ASP A 102 24.67 14.02 -18.29
CA ASP A 102 24.69 15.31 -17.57
C ASP A 102 23.56 15.52 -16.52
N LEU A 103 23.69 14.78 -15.41
CA LEU A 103 22.96 14.99 -14.17
C LEU A 103 23.97 15.44 -13.11
N GLY A 104 23.93 16.72 -12.73
CA GLY A 104 24.54 17.15 -11.49
C GLY A 104 23.93 16.34 -10.34
N ASN A 105 24.79 15.74 -9.51
CA ASN A 105 24.43 14.86 -8.39
C ASN A 105 23.85 15.63 -7.20
N GLU A 106 22.83 16.46 -7.42
CA GLU A 106 22.28 17.31 -6.37
C GLU A 106 20.75 17.23 -6.34
N TYR A 107 20.22 16.02 -6.26
CA TYR A 107 18.88 15.78 -5.75
C TYR A 107 18.93 14.50 -4.91
N ASP A 108 18.59 14.63 -3.62
CA ASP A 108 18.46 13.50 -2.71
C ASP A 108 17.17 12.76 -3.08
N VAL A 109 17.29 11.57 -3.67
CA VAL A 109 16.21 10.94 -4.43
C VAL A 109 16.10 9.47 -4.05
N GLN A 110 14.92 9.10 -3.55
CA GLN A 110 14.50 7.74 -3.20
C GLN A 110 14.36 6.78 -4.41
N SER A 111 15.03 7.03 -5.55
CA SER A 111 14.72 6.31 -6.79
C SER A 111 15.87 6.12 -7.78
N PRO A 112 15.97 4.95 -8.47
CA PRO A 112 16.76 4.83 -9.68
C PRO A 112 16.11 5.65 -10.81
N GLU A 113 16.92 6.41 -11.54
CA GLU A 113 16.47 7.16 -12.71
C GLU A 113 15.77 6.25 -13.72
N LYS A 114 14.48 6.50 -13.98
CA LYS A 114 13.72 5.76 -14.98
C LYS A 114 13.20 6.71 -16.05
N THR A 115 13.67 6.51 -17.29
CA THR A 115 13.26 7.32 -18.44
C THR A 115 12.24 6.62 -19.32
N PHE A 116 11.33 7.40 -19.89
CA PHE A 116 10.28 6.93 -20.79
C PHE A 116 10.04 7.92 -21.94
N LYS A 117 9.90 7.35 -23.15
CA LYS A 117 9.58 8.07 -24.39
C LYS A 117 8.07 8.14 -24.58
N PRO A 118 7.52 9.12 -25.32
CA PRO A 118 6.09 9.14 -25.63
C PRO A 118 5.72 7.97 -26.55
N PRO A 119 4.50 7.40 -26.42
CA PRO A 119 3.44 7.69 -25.46
C PRO A 119 3.57 6.96 -24.10
N GLY A 120 4.79 6.62 -23.67
CA GLY A 120 5.07 5.92 -22.42
C GLY A 120 4.70 6.72 -21.16
N LYS A 121 4.62 5.99 -20.05
CA LYS A 121 4.26 6.53 -18.73
C LYS A 121 5.09 5.88 -17.62
N ALA A 122 5.22 6.61 -16.52
CA ALA A 122 5.71 6.09 -15.25
C ALA A 122 4.57 6.11 -14.22
N GLN A 123 4.55 5.14 -13.33
CA GLN A 123 3.58 5.02 -12.24
C GLN A 123 4.34 4.90 -10.93
N ILE A 124 3.97 5.73 -9.96
CA ILE A 124 4.42 5.60 -8.57
C ILE A 124 3.34 4.78 -7.87
N THR A 125 3.70 3.60 -7.39
CA THR A 125 2.81 2.68 -6.69
C THR A 125 3.30 2.44 -5.27
N ALA A 126 2.37 2.19 -4.35
CA ALA A 126 2.68 1.91 -2.96
C ALA A 126 1.64 0.94 -2.38
N ASP A 127 2.05 0.20 -1.36
CA ASP A 127 1.14 -0.61 -0.55
C ASP A 127 0.52 0.30 0.53
N ILE A 128 -0.77 0.13 0.79
CA ILE A 128 -1.50 0.87 1.82
C ILE A 128 -1.61 -0.02 3.06
N ASP A 129 -1.10 0.44 4.20
CA ASP A 129 -1.19 -0.25 5.50
C ASP A 129 -1.72 0.71 6.58
N GLY A 130 -2.49 0.22 7.54
CA GLY A 130 -2.94 1.02 8.68
C GLY A 130 -4.13 1.97 8.45
N ILE A 131 -4.91 1.80 7.36
CA ILE A 131 -6.13 2.60 7.12
C ILE A 131 -7.41 1.81 7.46
N SER A 132 -8.21 2.34 8.39
CA SER A 132 -9.44 1.70 8.86
C SER A 132 -10.70 2.17 8.12
N SER A 133 -11.79 1.40 8.19
CA SER A 133 -13.08 1.78 7.61
C SER A 133 -13.56 3.16 8.08
N GLY A 134 -13.83 4.07 7.14
CA GLY A 134 -14.27 5.44 7.39
C GLY A 134 -13.16 6.41 7.83
N GLN A 135 -11.93 5.93 8.01
CA GLN A 135 -10.77 6.81 8.20
C GLN A 135 -10.43 7.49 6.88
N THR A 136 -10.14 8.79 6.96
CA THR A 136 -9.65 9.57 5.83
C THR A 136 -8.24 10.07 6.08
N VAL A 137 -7.38 10.04 5.07
CA VAL A 137 -6.00 10.53 5.14
C VAL A 137 -5.70 11.31 3.87
N ASP A 138 -5.17 12.52 4.00
CA ASP A 138 -4.75 13.33 2.86
C ASP A 138 -3.34 12.91 2.43
N ILE A 139 -3.17 12.66 1.14
CA ILE A 139 -1.91 12.27 0.53
C ILE A 139 -1.43 13.40 -0.37
N GLU A 140 -0.20 13.86 -0.15
CA GLU A 140 0.49 14.79 -1.04
C GLU A 140 1.67 14.07 -1.72
N VAL A 141 1.73 14.11 -3.04
CA VAL A 141 2.85 13.54 -3.80
C VAL A 141 3.59 14.64 -4.55
N THR A 142 4.87 14.83 -4.25
CA THR A 142 5.77 15.71 -5.02
C THR A 142 6.62 14.88 -5.97
N ILE A 143 6.74 15.30 -7.23
CA ILE A 143 7.43 14.56 -8.30
C ILE A 143 8.38 15.49 -9.05
N THR A 144 9.60 15.00 -9.27
CA THR A 144 10.63 15.65 -10.06
C THR A 144 10.88 14.91 -11.36
N VAL A 145 10.77 15.62 -12.49
CA VAL A 145 11.01 15.07 -13.83
C VAL A 145 12.09 15.86 -14.56
N LYS A 146 12.87 15.18 -15.41
CA LYS A 146 13.90 15.83 -16.23
C LYS A 146 13.95 15.24 -17.63
N GLY A 147 14.22 16.06 -18.65
CA GLY A 147 14.36 15.64 -20.03
C GLY A 147 15.37 16.50 -20.80
N THR A 148 15.71 16.08 -22.02
CA THR A 148 16.62 16.85 -22.89
C THR A 148 16.01 18.21 -23.23
N GLY A 149 16.62 19.30 -22.74
CA GLY A 149 16.13 20.67 -22.94
C GLY A 149 14.98 21.11 -22.01
N VAL A 150 14.56 20.25 -21.07
CA VAL A 150 13.52 20.53 -20.08
C VAL A 150 13.99 20.02 -18.72
N ALA A 151 14.43 20.93 -17.84
CA ALA A 151 14.54 20.64 -16.41
C ALA A 151 13.34 21.28 -15.73
N ALA A 152 12.43 20.47 -15.19
CA ALA A 152 11.25 20.98 -14.50
C ALA A 152 11.06 20.22 -13.18
N ARG A 153 11.36 20.89 -12.07
CA ARG A 153 10.89 20.45 -10.76
C ARG A 153 9.46 20.94 -10.63
N LEU A 154 8.51 20.02 -10.73
CA LEU A 154 7.10 20.38 -10.82
C LEU A 154 6.51 20.31 -9.41
N PHE A 155 6.32 21.49 -8.83
CA PHE A 155 5.56 21.74 -7.61
C PHE A 155 4.12 22.15 -8.00
N GLY A 156 3.12 21.74 -7.23
CA GLY A 156 1.73 22.22 -7.42
C GLY A 156 0.64 21.27 -6.93
N ASP A 157 -0.54 21.85 -6.68
CA ASP A 157 -1.74 21.27 -6.03
C ASP A 157 -2.34 20.00 -6.68
N THR A 158 -1.89 19.62 -7.88
CA THR A 158 -2.50 18.58 -8.74
C THR A 158 -2.26 17.13 -8.26
N ARG A 159 -1.72 16.95 -7.06
CA ARG A 159 -1.32 15.62 -6.54
C ARG A 159 -1.73 15.40 -5.08
N MET A 160 -2.61 16.26 -4.59
CA MET A 160 -3.31 16.04 -3.33
C MET A 160 -4.58 15.23 -3.58
N PHE A 161 -4.78 14.16 -2.84
CA PHE A 161 -6.04 13.42 -2.83
C PHE A 161 -6.26 12.80 -1.45
N THR A 162 -7.52 12.57 -1.09
CA THR A 162 -7.89 11.98 0.20
C THR A 162 -8.17 10.50 0.02
N LEU A 163 -7.43 9.64 0.71
CA LEU A 163 -7.77 8.22 0.86
C LEU A 163 -8.95 8.07 1.82
N GLU A 164 -9.85 7.13 1.53
CA GLU A 164 -10.93 6.71 2.44
C GLU A 164 -10.87 5.19 2.62
N GLY A 165 -10.64 4.74 3.85
CA GLY A 165 -10.66 3.33 4.18
C GLY A 165 -12.07 2.75 4.01
N THR A 166 -12.20 1.69 3.24
CA THR A 166 -13.49 1.04 2.92
C THR A 166 -13.64 -0.34 3.53
N GLY A 167 -12.52 -1.01 3.81
CA GLY A 167 -12.46 -2.31 4.47
C GLY A 167 -12.35 -2.22 6.00
N PRO A 168 -12.61 -3.33 6.71
CA PRO A 168 -12.32 -3.42 8.13
C PRO A 168 -10.81 -3.29 8.41
N ALA A 169 -10.42 -2.79 9.58
CA ALA A 169 -9.01 -2.59 9.93
C ALA A 169 -8.24 -3.90 10.04
N ARG A 170 -6.90 -3.84 9.97
CA ARG A 170 -6.05 -4.95 10.39
C ARG A 170 -6.29 -5.37 11.82
N ILE A 171 -6.12 -6.66 12.08
CA ILE A 171 -6.13 -7.22 13.41
C ILE A 171 -4.71 -7.09 13.97
N ASP A 172 -4.56 -6.34 15.06
CA ASP A 172 -3.26 -6.12 15.70
C ASP A 172 -2.79 -7.39 16.42
N SER A 173 -3.72 -8.02 17.13
CA SER A 173 -3.46 -9.18 17.97
C SER A 173 -4.70 -10.06 18.05
N LEU A 174 -4.48 -11.35 18.29
CA LEU A 174 -5.54 -12.29 18.64
C LEU A 174 -5.12 -13.12 19.85
N THR A 175 -5.97 -13.17 20.85
CA THR A 175 -5.81 -13.99 22.05
C THR A 175 -6.87 -15.08 22.10
N PHE A 176 -6.44 -16.32 22.14
CA PHE A 176 -7.32 -17.47 22.27
C PHE A 176 -7.76 -17.72 23.73
N ASN A 177 -9.06 -17.59 23.98
CA ASN A 177 -9.70 -17.71 25.30
C ASN A 177 -10.50 -19.03 25.43
N GLY A 178 -9.79 -20.14 25.59
CA GLY A 178 -10.40 -21.48 25.73
C GLY A 178 -10.56 -22.22 24.40
N ALA A 179 -11.37 -23.28 24.34
CA ALA A 179 -11.36 -24.21 23.20
C ALA A 179 -11.95 -23.66 21.89
N ARG A 180 -12.78 -22.60 21.94
CA ARG A 180 -13.56 -22.12 20.77
C ARG A 180 -13.78 -20.60 20.72
N ASN A 181 -13.14 -19.87 21.64
CA ASN A 181 -13.27 -18.42 21.69
C ASN A 181 -11.89 -17.78 21.52
N ALA A 182 -11.91 -16.59 20.95
CA ALA A 182 -10.80 -15.68 20.89
C ALA A 182 -11.29 -14.25 21.09
N ASN A 183 -10.38 -13.37 21.46
CA ASN A 183 -10.55 -11.93 21.43
C ASN A 183 -9.49 -11.35 20.50
N THR A 184 -9.79 -10.21 19.91
CA THR A 184 -8.90 -9.50 19.01
C THR A 184 -8.72 -8.07 19.48
N ASP A 185 -7.55 -7.51 19.20
CA ASP A 185 -7.31 -6.07 19.27
C ASP A 185 -7.22 -5.49 17.84
N GLY A 186 -7.46 -4.19 17.69
CA GLY A 186 -7.42 -3.48 16.40
C GLY A 186 -8.65 -3.66 15.50
N ALA A 187 -9.49 -4.66 15.76
CA ALA A 187 -10.63 -4.98 14.91
C ALA A 187 -11.65 -3.83 14.77
N SER A 188 -12.12 -3.60 13.54
CA SER A 188 -13.20 -2.65 13.22
C SER A 188 -14.01 -3.13 12.02
N GLY A 189 -15.28 -2.74 11.92
CA GLY A 189 -16.12 -3.13 10.78
C GLY A 189 -16.48 -4.63 10.78
N THR A 190 -16.93 -5.14 9.63
CA THR A 190 -17.36 -6.54 9.49
C THR A 190 -16.29 -7.35 8.77
N TYR A 191 -15.98 -8.52 9.33
CA TYR A 191 -15.05 -9.51 8.78
C TYR A 191 -15.77 -10.80 8.42
N THR A 192 -15.28 -11.45 7.38
CA THR A 192 -15.53 -12.85 7.08
C THR A 192 -14.39 -13.68 7.66
N LEU A 193 -14.73 -14.63 8.53
CA LEU A 193 -13.79 -15.44 9.28
C LEU A 193 -13.85 -16.89 8.84
N ASP A 194 -12.71 -17.51 8.55
CA ASP A 194 -12.60 -18.97 8.54
C ASP A 194 -12.03 -19.47 9.86
N PHE A 195 -12.75 -20.37 10.52
CA PHE A 195 -12.28 -21.10 11.69
C PHE A 195 -11.71 -22.44 11.26
N TRP A 196 -10.48 -22.75 11.64
CA TRP A 196 -9.93 -24.11 11.53
C TRP A 196 -10.10 -24.83 12.85
N LEU A 197 -10.95 -25.85 12.86
CA LEU A 197 -11.22 -26.65 14.03
C LEU A 197 -10.76 -28.10 13.84
N VAL A 198 -10.10 -28.65 14.85
CA VAL A 198 -9.61 -30.03 14.84
C VAL A 198 -10.28 -30.83 15.96
N ASN A 199 -10.61 -32.08 15.70
CA ASN A 199 -11.21 -32.98 16.68
C ASN A 199 -10.20 -33.26 17.80
N LYS A 200 -10.67 -33.22 19.06
CA LYS A 200 -9.84 -33.42 20.25
C LYS A 200 -9.31 -34.84 20.38
N ASN A 201 -10.02 -35.80 19.79
CA ASN A 201 -9.70 -37.22 19.89
C ASN A 201 -8.99 -37.77 18.66
N ASP A 202 -9.02 -37.02 17.56
CA ASP A 202 -8.44 -37.41 16.26
C ASP A 202 -7.91 -36.16 15.56
N SER A 203 -6.59 -35.99 15.52
CA SER A 203 -5.97 -34.80 14.93
C SER A 203 -6.14 -34.71 13.42
N ASP A 204 -6.47 -35.83 12.77
CA ASP A 204 -6.64 -35.90 11.31
C ASP A 204 -8.08 -35.55 10.90
N ASP A 205 -9.02 -35.56 11.85
CA ASP A 205 -10.39 -35.12 11.67
C ASP A 205 -10.51 -33.62 11.97
N TYR A 206 -10.55 -32.82 10.90
CA TYR A 206 -10.68 -31.38 10.98
C TYR A 206 -11.81 -30.85 10.09
N ILE A 207 -12.29 -29.67 10.45
CA ILE A 207 -13.27 -28.92 9.67
C ILE A 207 -12.86 -27.45 9.57
N THR A 208 -13.32 -26.78 8.53
CA THR A 208 -13.32 -25.32 8.45
C THR A 208 -14.74 -24.78 8.53
N GLN A 209 -14.93 -23.62 9.17
CA GLN A 209 -16.23 -22.93 9.21
C GLN A 209 -16.06 -21.47 8.87
N GLU A 210 -16.78 -21.01 7.86
CA GLU A 210 -16.86 -19.60 7.49
C GLU A 210 -17.97 -18.91 8.30
N ARG A 211 -17.73 -17.68 8.78
CA ARG A 211 -18.73 -16.83 9.44
C ARG A 211 -18.45 -15.35 9.29
N GLU A 212 -19.51 -14.56 9.28
CA GLU A 212 -19.40 -13.11 9.48
C GLU A 212 -19.27 -12.77 10.97
N TRP A 213 -18.40 -11.81 11.27
CA TRP A 213 -18.19 -11.24 12.59
C TRP A 213 -18.07 -9.72 12.47
N ASN A 214 -18.81 -8.97 13.29
CA ASN A 214 -18.93 -7.51 13.18
C ASN A 214 -17.78 -6.73 13.81
N GLY A 215 -16.60 -7.33 13.98
CA GLY A 215 -15.42 -6.65 14.51
C GLY A 215 -15.50 -6.31 16.01
N THR A 216 -16.58 -6.69 16.70
CA THR A 216 -16.79 -6.36 18.12
C THR A 216 -17.11 -7.59 18.96
N GLY A 217 -16.66 -7.59 20.21
CA GLY A 217 -16.88 -8.68 21.14
C GLY A 217 -16.02 -9.92 20.83
N ASN A 218 -16.45 -11.08 21.32
CA ASN A 218 -15.65 -12.29 21.23
C ASN A 218 -15.79 -12.94 19.85
N VAL A 219 -14.67 -13.28 19.24
CA VAL A 219 -14.59 -14.17 18.09
C VAL A 219 -14.92 -15.59 18.56
N ASN A 220 -16.04 -16.15 18.12
CA ASN A 220 -16.55 -17.42 18.63
C ASN A 220 -16.94 -18.36 17.49
N SER A 221 -16.34 -19.56 17.48
CA SER A 221 -16.66 -20.60 16.51
C SER A 221 -17.94 -21.38 16.86
N GLY A 222 -18.56 -21.15 18.02
CA GLY A 222 -19.87 -21.68 18.42
C GLY A 222 -21.03 -20.75 18.04
N ASN A 223 -22.18 -21.30 17.63
CA ASN A 223 -23.40 -20.50 17.49
C ASN A 223 -23.99 -20.20 18.88
N GLY A 224 -24.74 -19.10 19.03
CA GLY A 224 -25.41 -18.73 20.29
C GLY A 224 -26.40 -19.76 20.85
N GLN A 225 -26.71 -20.83 20.10
CA GLN A 225 -27.53 -21.96 20.53
C GLN A 225 -26.74 -23.19 20.99
N GLY A 226 -25.40 -23.14 21.03
CA GLY A 226 -24.56 -24.27 21.43
C GLY A 226 -24.51 -25.33 20.33
N ASN A 227 -23.49 -25.29 19.48
CA ASN A 227 -23.39 -26.20 18.36
C ASN A 227 -22.80 -27.55 18.82
N SER A 228 -23.66 -28.55 19.02
CA SER A 228 -23.26 -29.88 19.52
C SER A 228 -22.27 -30.59 18.62
N GLU A 229 -22.32 -30.31 17.31
CA GLU A 229 -21.49 -30.92 16.27
C GLU A 229 -19.99 -30.60 16.45
N ILE A 230 -19.68 -29.45 17.04
CA ILE A 230 -18.29 -29.03 17.27
C ILE A 230 -17.87 -29.05 18.75
N ASN A 231 -18.63 -29.72 19.62
CA ASN A 231 -18.25 -29.84 21.03
C ASN A 231 -16.96 -30.65 21.22
N ASN A 232 -16.72 -31.61 20.33
CA ASN A 232 -15.51 -32.42 20.30
C ASN A 232 -14.36 -31.77 19.53
N TYR A 233 -14.56 -30.58 18.97
CA TYR A 233 -13.52 -29.87 18.23
C TYR A 233 -12.92 -28.73 19.08
N ARG A 234 -11.68 -28.37 18.74
CA ARG A 234 -10.96 -27.22 19.28
C ARG A 234 -10.54 -26.30 18.14
N LEU A 235 -10.63 -25.00 18.36
CA LEU A 235 -10.20 -23.98 17.43
C LEU A 235 -8.66 -23.88 17.44
N LEU A 236 -8.03 -24.06 16.29
CA LEU A 236 -6.58 -23.97 16.14
C LEU A 236 -6.12 -22.70 15.43
N ALA A 237 -6.89 -22.22 14.46
CA ALA A 237 -6.58 -20.98 13.76
C ALA A 237 -7.83 -20.24 13.31
N VAL A 238 -7.71 -18.94 13.11
CA VAL A 238 -8.72 -18.05 12.55
C VAL A 238 -8.10 -17.27 11.41
N ARG A 239 -8.75 -17.26 10.23
CA ARG A 239 -8.39 -16.40 9.11
C ARG A 239 -9.41 -15.29 8.96
N PHE A 240 -8.94 -14.07 8.74
CA PHE A 240 -9.71 -12.89 8.42
C PHE A 240 -9.54 -12.63 6.91
N HIS A 241 -10.63 -12.72 6.15
CA HIS A 241 -10.54 -12.66 4.68
C HIS A 241 -10.15 -11.26 4.21
N GLU A 242 -10.74 -10.23 4.81
CA GLU A 242 -10.62 -8.84 4.37
C GLU A 242 -9.21 -8.28 4.58
N THR A 243 -8.52 -8.71 5.63
CA THR A 243 -7.14 -8.29 5.91
C THR A 243 -6.11 -9.32 5.43
N ASN A 244 -6.59 -10.45 4.89
CA ASN A 244 -5.78 -11.58 4.47
C ASN A 244 -4.79 -12.05 5.57
N GLN A 245 -5.20 -11.96 6.83
CA GLN A 245 -4.43 -12.39 8.00
C GLN A 245 -4.92 -13.74 8.51
N ALA A 246 -4.01 -14.60 8.97
CA ALA A 246 -4.35 -15.77 9.78
C ALA A 246 -3.61 -15.77 11.11
N PHE A 247 -4.33 -16.12 12.17
CA PHE A 247 -3.83 -16.24 13.52
C PHE A 247 -3.94 -17.68 13.97
N TYR A 248 -2.88 -18.25 14.51
CA TYR A 248 -2.84 -19.66 14.88
C TYR A 248 -2.31 -19.86 16.29
N ARG A 249 -2.64 -21.01 16.90
CA ARG A 249 -2.21 -21.38 18.26
C ARG A 249 -0.86 -22.10 18.24
N PRO A 250 0.28 -21.44 18.51
CA PRO A 250 1.58 -22.12 18.52
C PRO A 250 1.64 -23.23 19.59
N ASN A 251 0.98 -23.03 20.73
CA ASN A 251 0.96 -23.99 21.84
C ASN A 251 0.20 -25.30 21.55
N CYS A 252 -0.46 -25.41 20.40
CA CYS A 252 -1.17 -26.62 19.98
C CYS A 252 -0.32 -27.51 19.06
N GLY A 253 0.97 -27.22 18.90
CA GLY A 253 1.89 -28.03 18.08
C GLY A 253 1.70 -27.87 16.58
N ILE A 254 1.03 -26.78 16.17
CA ILE A 254 0.90 -26.37 14.77
C ILE A 254 1.82 -25.18 14.50
N ASN A 255 2.21 -25.02 13.25
CA ASN A 255 2.97 -23.90 12.74
C ASN A 255 2.30 -23.32 11.49
N GLU A 256 2.88 -22.23 10.95
CA GLU A 256 2.39 -21.56 9.74
C GLU A 256 2.14 -22.51 8.55
N THR A 257 3.01 -23.51 8.34
CA THR A 257 2.89 -24.43 7.21
C THR A 257 1.78 -25.47 7.36
N ASP A 258 1.21 -25.62 8.55
CA ASP A 258 0.08 -26.52 8.82
C ASP A 258 -1.27 -25.88 8.49
N LEU A 259 -1.29 -24.57 8.23
CA LEU A 259 -2.53 -23.85 7.99
C LEU A 259 -3.21 -24.32 6.70
N PRO A 260 -4.54 -24.52 6.71
CA PRO A 260 -5.28 -24.96 5.53
C PRO A 260 -5.47 -23.85 4.48
N TRP A 261 -4.93 -22.65 4.74
CA TRP A 261 -5.13 -21.47 3.92
C TRP A 261 -3.79 -20.90 3.45
N ASN A 262 -3.78 -20.36 2.24
CA ASN A 262 -2.70 -19.50 1.76
C ASN A 262 -3.11 -18.05 2.02
N VAL A 263 -2.38 -17.36 2.91
CA VAL A 263 -2.68 -16.00 3.33
C VAL A 263 -1.43 -15.13 3.23
N GLY A 264 -1.61 -13.82 3.14
CA GLY A 264 -0.52 -12.86 3.02
C GLY A 264 0.25 -12.66 4.32
N THR A 265 -0.42 -12.79 5.46
CA THR A 265 0.20 -12.60 6.78
C THR A 265 -0.25 -13.69 7.75
N VAL A 266 0.71 -14.34 8.38
CA VAL A 266 0.47 -15.36 9.41
C VAL A 266 1.09 -14.89 10.72
N VAL A 267 0.29 -14.90 11.79
CA VAL A 267 0.69 -14.39 13.10
C VAL A 267 0.48 -15.46 14.17
N GLU A 268 1.48 -15.64 15.03
CA GLU A 268 1.34 -16.43 16.25
C GLU A 268 0.44 -15.69 17.23
N ALA A 269 -0.69 -16.30 17.59
CA ALA A 269 -1.61 -15.70 18.54
C ALA A 269 -1.28 -16.09 19.99
N ASP A 270 -1.62 -15.17 20.90
CA ASP A 270 -1.49 -15.41 22.33
C ASP A 270 -2.49 -16.48 22.79
N GLY A 271 -2.05 -17.30 23.75
CA GLY A 271 -2.84 -18.41 24.27
C GLY A 271 -3.00 -18.36 25.77
N ASN A 272 -4.25 -18.32 26.26
CA ASN A 272 -4.54 -18.52 27.69
C ASN A 272 -4.44 -20.03 28.05
N GLY A 273 -3.20 -20.51 28.22
CA GLY A 273 -2.86 -21.81 28.82
C GLY A 273 -2.98 -23.06 27.91
N ASN A 274 -2.10 -24.04 28.16
CA ASN A 274 -2.05 -25.34 27.45
C ASN A 274 -3.33 -26.20 27.58
N SER A 275 -4.23 -25.87 28.50
CA SER A 275 -5.44 -26.67 28.75
C SER A 275 -6.40 -26.74 27.56
N ALA A 276 -6.31 -25.81 26.61
CA ALA A 276 -7.11 -25.85 25.38
C ALA A 276 -6.50 -26.73 24.27
N CYS A 277 -5.22 -27.08 24.37
CA CYS A 277 -4.48 -27.89 23.40
C CYS A 277 -4.25 -29.33 23.86
N ASN A 278 -4.53 -29.66 25.12
CA ASN A 278 -4.44 -31.04 25.59
C ASN A 278 -5.65 -31.88 25.15
N PRO A 279 -5.45 -33.07 24.58
CA PRO A 279 -6.49 -34.08 24.56
C PRO A 279 -6.76 -34.47 26.02
N ASN A 280 -8.00 -34.33 26.49
CA ASN A 280 -8.39 -34.89 27.80
C ASN A 280 -8.46 -36.41 27.71
#